data_AF-A0A0S9N5K5-F1
#
_entry.id   AF-A0A0S9N5K5-F1
#
_cell.length_a   1.000
_cell.length_b   1.000
_cell.length_c   1.000
_cell.angle_alpha   90.00
_cell.angle_beta   90.00
_cell.angle_gamma   90.00
#
_symmetry.space_group_name_H-M   'P 1'
#
loop_
_entity.id
_entity.type
_entity.pdbx_description
1 polymer ?
#
loop_
_entity_poly.entity_id
_entity_poly.type
_entity_poly.pdbx_seq_one_letter_code
_entity_poly.pdbx_strand_id
1 'polypeptide(L)'
;MQRRSLWGFLAGIALVLAGCGGGDDGPPKIIIDSDYNTMSDDGQLGVMAAQLQAEGKLQVLGITVVSGNKWRDQGVVEALKSVERLGMGQRIPVYAGENYALSHDWATIEQELAAGAVNDGYYGAWSVSKTAPTQAQLVAPSDGFATSTPLQAQPAVDFLIDSIKANPREVTILAIGPLTNIAKAMRKAPEIVPLIKQIIYMGGAVHVPGNTTKLAEFNWWFDPEAAQYVVRQPVPQVVVPLDVTDTVLLTTPIYNRIAHGARTTAVTKQFKEVMGPGFNGIGFEGDPNYTLNIWDTLTIAYLIDPQYATEVSEEYVDVVDAPGQANNGQSIGYAAQPAGATLQKMKVVKKFDNARFFELYVDLLTRPVPIP
;
A
#
# COMPACT_ATOMS: atom_id res chain seq x y z
N MET A 1 -49.71 -51.85 -22.06
CA MET A 1 -49.05 -50.92 -22.99
C MET A 1 -49.36 -49.48 -22.54
N GLN A 2 -48.30 -48.72 -22.25
CA GLN A 2 -48.19 -47.24 -22.20
C GLN A 2 -49.23 -46.43 -21.39
N ARG A 3 -48.87 -45.89 -20.20
CA ARG A 3 -48.17 -44.61 -19.95
C ARG A 3 -48.94 -43.36 -20.42
N ARG A 4 -49.51 -42.57 -19.49
CA ARG A 4 -48.89 -41.34 -18.92
C ARG A 4 -49.90 -40.52 -18.09
N SER A 5 -49.50 -40.22 -16.86
CA SER A 5 -50.08 -39.21 -15.98
C SER A 5 -49.71 -37.81 -16.47
N LEU A 6 -50.69 -36.90 -16.49
CA LEU A 6 -50.47 -35.46 -16.66
C LEU A 6 -50.24 -34.85 -15.27
N TRP A 7 -48.98 -34.72 -14.87
CA TRP A 7 -48.60 -33.83 -13.76
C TRP A 7 -48.38 -32.44 -14.35
N GLY A 8 -49.19 -31.48 -13.92
CA GLY A 8 -49.00 -30.06 -14.23
C GLY A 8 -47.74 -29.54 -13.56
N PHE A 9 -46.76 -29.12 -14.36
CA PHE A 9 -45.61 -28.37 -13.90
C PHE A 9 -46.02 -26.91 -13.70
N LEU A 10 -46.14 -26.48 -12.44
CA LEU A 10 -46.10 -25.07 -12.07
C LEU A 10 -44.63 -24.62 -12.15
N ALA A 11 -44.25 -24.01 -13.26
CA ALA A 11 -42.99 -23.29 -13.38
C ALA A 11 -43.13 -21.96 -12.63
N GLY A 12 -42.65 -21.91 -11.39
CA GLY A 12 -42.42 -20.66 -10.67
C GLY A 12 -41.28 -19.91 -11.35
N ILE A 13 -41.60 -18.81 -12.02
CA ILE A 13 -40.61 -17.85 -12.48
C ILE A 13 -40.10 -17.13 -11.23
N ALA A 14 -38.94 -17.55 -10.73
CA ALA A 14 -38.17 -16.76 -9.79
C ALA A 14 -37.63 -15.54 -10.55
N LEU A 15 -38.20 -14.37 -10.26
CA LEU A 15 -37.61 -13.09 -10.65
C LEU A 15 -36.24 -13.00 -9.96
N VAL A 16 -35.18 -13.29 -10.70
CA VAL A 16 -33.83 -12.83 -10.34
C VAL A 16 -33.88 -11.31 -10.50
N LEU A 17 -34.01 -10.60 -9.39
CA LEU A 17 -33.67 -9.18 -9.31
C LEU A 17 -32.18 -9.10 -9.59
N ALA A 18 -31.83 -8.94 -10.86
CA ALA A 18 -30.58 -8.34 -11.25
C ALA A 18 -30.56 -6.96 -10.60
N GLY A 19 -29.84 -6.85 -9.49
CA GLY A 19 -29.48 -5.55 -8.92
C GLY A 19 -28.66 -4.84 -9.97
N CYS A 20 -29.31 -3.95 -10.73
CA CYS A 20 -28.64 -3.00 -11.59
C CYS A 20 -27.62 -2.25 -10.72
N GLY A 21 -26.34 -2.49 -11.00
CA GLY A 21 -25.25 -1.71 -10.45
C GLY A 21 -25.48 -0.26 -10.82
N GLY A 22 -25.56 0.60 -9.80
CA GLY A 22 -25.32 2.02 -10.00
C GLY A 22 -23.90 2.14 -10.52
N GLY A 23 -23.76 2.53 -11.79
CA GLY A 23 -22.48 2.89 -12.37
C GLY A 23 -21.90 4.04 -11.57
N ASP A 24 -20.73 3.78 -10.98
CA ASP A 24 -19.90 4.78 -10.33
C ASP A 24 -19.28 5.62 -11.47
N ASP A 25 -20.04 6.58 -12.02
CA ASP A 25 -19.69 7.32 -13.26
C ASP A 25 -18.50 8.29 -13.09
N GLY A 26 -17.87 8.32 -11.91
CA GLY A 26 -16.71 9.14 -11.59
C GLY A 26 -15.40 8.35 -11.51
N PRO A 27 -14.24 9.02 -11.58
CA PRO A 27 -12.96 8.36 -11.34
C PRO A 27 -12.92 7.76 -9.92
N PRO A 28 -12.21 6.64 -9.70
CA PRO A 28 -12.10 6.02 -8.39
C PRO A 28 -11.52 6.99 -7.36
N LYS A 29 -12.19 7.12 -6.22
CA LYS A 29 -11.73 7.89 -5.07
C LYS A 29 -10.82 7.04 -4.22
N ILE A 30 -9.62 7.55 -3.93
CA ILE A 30 -8.63 6.82 -3.15
C ILE A 30 -8.09 7.60 -1.96
N ILE A 31 -7.73 6.85 -0.93
CA ILE A 31 -6.85 7.31 0.15
C ILE A 31 -5.59 6.46 0.09
N ILE A 32 -4.42 7.11 0.17
CA ILE A 32 -3.12 6.43 0.23
C ILE A 32 -2.67 6.45 1.69
N ASP A 33 -2.60 5.29 2.33
CA ASP A 33 -2.07 5.13 3.69
C ASP A 33 -0.66 4.53 3.60
N SER A 34 0.34 5.30 4.00
CA SER A 34 1.76 5.06 3.65
C SER A 34 2.70 5.49 4.76
N ASP A 35 3.83 4.81 4.86
CA ASP A 35 5.00 5.14 5.69
C ASP A 35 6.07 5.91 4.88
N TYR A 36 5.56 6.87 4.14
CA TYR A 36 6.16 7.64 3.06
C TYR A 36 7.65 7.94 3.16
N ASN A 37 8.40 7.62 2.09
CA ASN A 37 9.77 8.07 1.89
C ASN A 37 9.97 8.67 0.48
N THR A 38 10.80 9.72 0.37
CA THR A 38 10.97 10.42 -0.91
C THR A 38 11.65 9.51 -1.92
N MET A 39 10.95 9.27 -3.04
CA MET A 39 11.42 8.45 -4.16
C MET A 39 11.88 7.03 -3.79
N SER A 40 11.55 6.50 -2.61
CA SER A 40 11.28 5.06 -2.49
C SER A 40 10.05 4.70 -3.32
N ASP A 41 9.63 3.45 -3.27
CA ASP A 41 8.38 3.00 -3.84
C ASP A 41 7.14 3.78 -3.38
N ASP A 42 7.04 4.23 -2.13
CA ASP A 42 5.94 5.11 -1.67
C ASP A 42 5.86 6.40 -2.50
N GLY A 43 7.01 7.08 -2.59
CA GLY A 43 7.13 8.35 -3.29
C GLY A 43 6.87 8.19 -4.78
N GLN A 44 7.31 7.08 -5.37
CA GLN A 44 7.06 6.75 -6.77
C GLN A 44 5.57 6.48 -7.02
N LEU A 45 4.89 5.75 -6.13
CA LEU A 45 3.43 5.60 -6.18
C LEU A 45 2.75 6.97 -6.07
N GLY A 46 3.23 7.84 -5.19
CA GLY A 46 2.74 9.21 -5.06
C GLY A 46 2.83 10.02 -6.35
N VAL A 47 3.94 9.88 -7.10
CA VAL A 47 4.09 10.49 -8.45
C VAL A 47 3.05 9.91 -9.41
N MET A 48 2.93 8.59 -9.47
CA MET A 48 1.96 7.92 -10.34
C MET A 48 0.53 8.40 -10.02
N ALA A 49 0.16 8.45 -8.74
CA ALA A 49 -1.15 8.91 -8.28
C ALA A 49 -1.43 10.36 -8.69
N ALA A 50 -0.48 11.25 -8.49
CA ALA A 50 -0.61 12.65 -8.86
C ALA A 50 -0.80 12.85 -10.36
N GLN A 51 -0.02 12.15 -11.19
CA GLN A 51 -0.13 12.22 -12.65
C GLN A 51 -1.46 11.63 -13.16
N LEU A 52 -1.90 10.51 -12.59
CA LEU A 52 -3.21 9.91 -12.90
C LEU A 52 -4.37 10.81 -12.46
N GLN A 53 -4.26 11.48 -11.31
CA GLN A 53 -5.24 12.48 -10.88
C GLN A 53 -5.32 13.66 -11.85
N ALA A 54 -4.18 14.14 -12.36
CA ALA A 54 -4.14 15.23 -13.32
C ALA A 54 -4.87 14.90 -14.63
N GLU A 55 -4.91 13.62 -15.01
CA GLU A 55 -5.68 13.11 -16.16
C GLU A 55 -7.15 12.79 -15.84
N GLY A 56 -7.58 12.97 -14.58
CA GLY A 56 -8.91 12.57 -14.14
C GLY A 56 -9.13 11.06 -14.14
N LYS A 57 -8.06 10.25 -14.02
CA LYS A 57 -8.14 8.78 -13.96
C LYS A 57 -8.44 8.25 -12.56
N LEU A 58 -8.16 9.04 -11.53
CA LEU A 58 -8.48 8.77 -10.13
C LEU A 58 -8.63 10.10 -9.39
N GLN A 59 -9.13 10.04 -8.16
CA GLN A 59 -9.16 11.17 -7.23
C GLN A 59 -8.49 10.77 -5.92
N VAL A 60 -7.30 11.29 -5.63
CA VAL A 60 -6.66 11.17 -4.31
C VAL A 60 -7.37 12.13 -3.35
N LEU A 61 -8.11 11.58 -2.40
CA LEU A 61 -8.76 12.35 -1.34
C LEU A 61 -7.73 12.87 -0.33
N GLY A 62 -6.66 12.11 -0.08
CA GLY A 62 -5.58 12.48 0.80
C GLY A 62 -4.54 11.37 0.96
N ILE A 63 -3.39 11.76 1.50
CA ILE A 63 -2.32 10.85 1.92
C ILE A 63 -2.30 10.85 3.46
N THR A 64 -2.46 9.68 4.06
CA THR A 64 -2.31 9.47 5.49
C THR A 64 -0.95 8.85 5.76
N VAL A 65 -0.20 9.45 6.69
CA VAL A 65 1.17 9.00 7.00
C VAL A 65 1.20 8.23 8.32
N VAL A 66 1.77 7.02 8.30
CA VAL A 66 2.00 6.16 9.47
C VAL A 66 3.50 5.93 9.66
N SER A 67 3.94 5.52 10.86
CA SER A 67 5.32 5.02 11.01
C SER A 67 5.49 3.67 10.32
N GLY A 68 6.66 3.47 9.73
CA GLY A 68 7.07 2.25 9.04
C GLY A 68 8.54 2.36 8.67
N ASN A 69 8.85 2.56 7.39
CA ASN A 69 10.17 2.83 6.81
C ASN A 69 10.92 3.92 7.60
N LYS A 70 10.20 4.96 8.00
CA LYS A 70 10.67 5.99 8.94
C LYS A 70 9.60 6.27 10.00
N TRP A 71 10.00 6.95 11.07
CA TRP A 71 9.05 7.47 12.04
C TRP A 71 8.11 8.47 11.35
N ARG A 72 6.81 8.43 11.71
CA ARG A 72 5.73 9.18 11.07
C ARG A 72 6.09 10.62 10.73
N ASP A 73 6.64 11.38 11.68
CA ASP A 73 6.91 12.81 11.47
C ASP A 73 7.99 13.06 10.41
N GLN A 74 8.94 12.13 10.27
CA GLN A 74 9.87 12.16 9.14
C GLN A 74 9.15 11.81 7.83
N GLY A 75 8.29 10.79 7.81
CA GLY A 75 7.48 10.48 6.62
C GLY A 75 6.56 11.63 6.19
N VAL A 76 6.01 12.39 7.14
CA VAL A 76 5.21 13.59 6.88
C VAL A 76 6.03 14.66 6.17
N VAL A 77 7.27 14.90 6.60
CA VAL A 77 8.19 15.83 5.94
C VAL A 77 8.44 15.43 4.49
N GLU A 78 8.65 14.13 4.24
CA GLU A 78 8.87 13.58 2.89
C GLU A 78 7.61 13.73 2.01
N ALA A 79 6.44 13.35 2.54
CA ALA A 79 5.16 13.39 1.83
C ALA A 79 4.77 14.83 1.43
N LEU A 80 4.87 15.78 2.38
CA LEU A 80 4.57 17.20 2.11
C LEU A 80 5.46 17.76 1.01
N LYS A 81 6.76 17.44 1.05
CA LYS A 81 7.69 17.89 0.02
C LYS A 81 7.43 17.20 -1.32
N SER A 82 7.05 15.92 -1.31
CA SER A 82 6.70 15.18 -2.50
C SER A 82 5.53 15.81 -3.26
N VAL A 83 4.42 16.10 -2.58
CA VAL A 83 3.27 16.75 -3.23
C VAL A 83 3.54 18.20 -3.64
N GLU A 84 4.41 18.92 -2.91
CA GLU A 84 4.88 20.25 -3.30
C GLU A 84 5.69 20.18 -4.61
N ARG A 85 6.64 19.26 -4.69
CA ARG A 85 7.50 19.03 -5.87
C ARG A 85 6.68 18.73 -7.13
N LEU A 86 5.55 18.06 -6.94
CA LEU A 86 4.59 17.72 -7.99
C LEU A 86 3.66 18.88 -8.38
N GLY A 87 3.63 20.00 -7.65
CA GLY A 87 2.63 21.07 -7.87
C GLY A 87 1.21 20.68 -7.41
N MET A 88 1.12 19.71 -6.49
CA MET A 88 -0.14 19.13 -6.01
C MET A 88 -0.45 19.46 -4.55
N GLY A 89 0.37 20.27 -3.88
CA GLY A 89 0.25 20.55 -2.44
C GLY A 89 -1.08 21.15 -1.98
N GLN A 90 -1.83 21.80 -2.88
CA GLN A 90 -3.17 22.33 -2.60
C GLN A 90 -4.30 21.41 -3.05
N ARG A 91 -3.98 20.30 -3.74
CA ARG A 91 -4.93 19.36 -4.34
C ARG A 91 -4.89 17.98 -3.69
N ILE A 92 -3.76 17.60 -3.09
CA ILE A 92 -3.57 16.33 -2.40
C ILE A 92 -3.15 16.65 -0.95
N PRO A 93 -4.10 16.67 -0.01
CA PRO A 93 -3.80 16.95 1.39
C PRO A 93 -3.04 15.79 2.04
N VAL A 94 -2.17 16.12 3.00
CA VAL A 94 -1.38 15.16 3.80
C VAL A 94 -1.82 15.24 5.25
N TYR A 95 -2.02 14.09 5.88
CA TYR A 95 -2.50 13.94 7.26
C TYR A 95 -1.53 13.10 8.09
N ALA A 96 -1.17 13.57 9.28
CA ALA A 96 -0.35 12.80 10.20
C ALA A 96 -1.23 11.77 10.92
N GLY A 97 -0.83 10.49 10.85
CA GLY A 97 -1.49 9.39 11.52
C GLY A 97 -0.76 8.91 12.76
N GLU A 98 -0.67 7.59 12.88
CA GLU A 98 -0.13 6.92 14.05
C GLU A 98 1.38 6.81 14.00
N ASN A 99 1.99 7.08 15.14
CA ASN A 99 3.43 7.07 15.28
C ASN A 99 3.96 5.74 15.80
N TYR A 100 3.12 4.93 16.44
CA TYR A 100 3.49 3.65 17.05
C TYR A 100 2.46 2.59 16.65
N ALA A 101 2.95 1.38 16.42
CA ALA A 101 2.12 0.19 16.22
C ALA A 101 1.24 -0.10 17.45
N LEU A 102 0.21 -0.93 17.28
CA LEU A 102 -0.72 -1.30 18.36
C LEU A 102 -0.08 -2.24 19.38
N SER A 103 0.59 -3.30 18.89
CA SER A 103 1.18 -4.35 19.74
C SER A 103 2.69 -4.50 19.58
N HIS A 104 3.34 -3.70 18.72
CA HIS A 104 4.76 -3.84 18.41
C HIS A 104 5.58 -2.65 18.92
N ASP A 105 6.57 -2.95 19.77
CA ASP A 105 7.57 -2.00 20.24
C ASP A 105 8.98 -2.61 20.19
N TRP A 106 9.99 -1.80 20.51
CA TRP A 106 11.38 -2.28 20.45
C TRP A 106 11.66 -3.45 21.40
N ALA A 107 11.02 -3.50 22.57
CA ALA A 107 11.21 -4.59 23.52
C ALA A 107 10.65 -5.92 22.98
N THR A 108 9.55 -5.84 22.23
CA THR A 108 8.95 -6.97 21.52
C THR A 108 9.87 -7.43 20.39
N ILE A 109 10.40 -6.51 19.56
CA ILE A 109 11.38 -6.83 18.52
C ILE A 109 12.60 -7.55 19.12
N GLU A 110 13.15 -7.08 20.23
CA GLU A 110 14.28 -7.74 20.91
C GLU A 110 13.97 -9.20 21.30
N GLN A 111 12.74 -9.48 21.73
CA GLN A 111 12.29 -10.84 22.04
C GLN A 111 12.18 -11.71 20.77
N GLU A 112 11.64 -11.16 19.68
CA GLU A 112 11.53 -11.87 18.41
C GLU A 112 12.91 -12.21 17.83
N LEU A 113 13.84 -11.26 17.88
CA LEU A 113 15.23 -11.47 17.48
C LEU A 113 15.88 -12.58 18.32
N ALA A 114 15.66 -12.56 19.64
CA ALA A 114 16.13 -13.63 20.53
C ALA A 114 15.47 -14.98 20.24
N ALA A 115 14.24 -14.98 19.74
CA ALA A 115 13.52 -16.16 19.27
C ALA A 115 13.94 -16.62 17.85
N GLY A 116 14.78 -15.85 17.15
CA GLY A 116 15.33 -16.19 15.84
C GLY A 116 14.62 -15.55 14.64
N ALA A 117 13.79 -14.52 14.84
CA ALA A 117 13.15 -13.73 13.78
C ALA A 117 14.14 -12.78 13.07
N VAL A 118 15.19 -13.34 12.46
CA VAL A 118 16.23 -12.57 11.77
C VAL A 118 16.20 -12.80 10.26
N ASN A 119 16.33 -11.72 9.48
CA ASN A 119 16.59 -11.79 8.04
C ASN A 119 17.69 -10.81 7.60
N ASP A 120 17.34 -9.70 6.95
CA ASP A 120 18.28 -8.73 6.38
C ASP A 120 18.79 -7.67 7.38
N GLY A 121 18.12 -7.52 8.53
CA GLY A 121 18.44 -6.53 9.56
C GLY A 121 17.75 -5.17 9.36
N TYR A 122 16.80 -5.07 8.43
CA TYR A 122 15.97 -3.88 8.22
C TYR A 122 14.70 -3.92 9.08
N TYR A 123 14.57 -2.96 9.99
CA TYR A 123 13.44 -2.81 10.92
C TYR A 123 12.79 -1.43 10.80
N GLY A 124 12.92 -0.80 9.62
CA GLY A 124 12.36 0.52 9.34
C GLY A 124 12.83 1.61 10.30
N ALA A 125 11.87 2.36 10.84
CA ALA A 125 12.08 3.45 11.79
C ALA A 125 12.95 3.04 13.00
N TRP A 126 12.81 1.79 13.45
CA TRP A 126 13.55 1.26 14.59
C TRP A 126 15.02 0.98 14.29
N SER A 127 15.40 0.80 13.02
CA SER A 127 16.81 0.70 12.63
C SER A 127 17.59 2.00 12.86
N VAL A 128 16.90 3.15 12.94
CA VAL A 128 17.52 4.46 13.18
C VAL A 128 17.46 4.86 14.65
N SER A 129 16.30 4.69 15.29
CA SER A 129 16.08 5.07 16.68
C SER A 129 14.96 4.25 17.29
N LYS A 130 15.11 3.89 18.57
CA LYS A 130 14.07 3.18 19.36
C LYS A 130 12.85 4.06 19.66
N THR A 131 12.94 5.37 19.45
CA THR A 131 11.87 6.34 19.71
C THR A 131 11.77 7.35 18.57
N ALA A 132 10.57 7.91 18.39
CA ALA A 132 10.32 8.90 17.36
C ALA A 132 11.17 10.17 17.53
N PRO A 133 11.56 10.81 16.41
CA PRO A 133 12.35 12.04 16.44
C PRO A 133 11.52 13.20 16.99
N THR A 134 12.21 14.12 17.65
CA THR A 134 11.69 15.47 17.92
C THR A 134 11.71 16.30 16.64
N GLN A 135 10.97 17.41 16.60
CA GLN A 135 10.95 18.32 15.46
C GLN A 135 12.35 18.80 15.02
N ALA A 136 13.28 18.97 15.98
CA ALA A 136 14.64 19.42 15.71
C ALA A 136 15.52 18.33 15.07
N GLN A 137 15.10 17.06 15.10
CA GLN A 137 15.80 15.92 14.54
C GLN A 137 15.29 15.54 13.14
N LEU A 138 14.23 16.18 12.66
CA LEU A 138 13.71 15.94 11.31
C LEU A 138 14.69 16.46 10.26
N VAL A 139 14.90 15.66 9.22
CA VAL A 139 15.83 15.96 8.13
C VAL A 139 15.04 16.31 6.88
N ALA A 140 15.42 17.41 6.23
CA ALA A 140 14.81 17.78 4.96
C ALA A 140 15.21 16.80 3.85
N PRO A 141 14.35 16.57 2.85
CA PRO A 141 14.76 16.00 1.58
C PRO A 141 15.85 16.86 0.91
N SER A 142 16.52 16.33 -0.12
CA SER A 142 17.64 17.04 -0.79
C SER A 142 17.23 18.40 -1.38
N ASP A 143 15.95 18.59 -1.69
CA ASP A 143 15.36 19.84 -2.19
C ASP A 143 14.63 20.67 -1.10
N GLY A 144 14.91 20.40 0.18
CA GLY A 144 14.46 21.18 1.33
C GLY A 144 13.08 20.79 1.88
N PHE A 145 12.71 21.37 3.02
CA PHE A 145 11.35 21.22 3.57
C PHE A 145 10.29 21.79 2.62
N ALA A 146 9.04 21.34 2.77
CA ALA A 146 7.91 21.97 2.11
C ALA A 146 7.71 23.39 2.66
N THR A 147 7.35 24.34 1.79
CA THR A 147 7.18 25.76 2.14
C THR A 147 5.79 26.30 1.84
N SER A 148 5.04 25.61 1.00
CA SER A 148 3.73 26.00 0.48
C SER A 148 2.65 24.93 0.66
N THR A 149 3.04 23.68 0.95
CA THR A 149 2.12 22.59 1.32
C THR A 149 2.01 22.50 2.84
N PRO A 150 0.85 22.85 3.43
CA PRO A 150 0.64 22.67 4.87
C PRO A 150 0.23 21.23 5.22
N LEU A 151 0.72 20.75 6.36
CA LEU A 151 0.12 19.59 7.03
C LEU A 151 -1.31 19.92 7.43
N GLN A 152 -2.24 19.00 7.21
CA GLN A 152 -3.60 19.17 7.67
C GLN A 152 -3.68 19.04 9.19
N ALA A 153 -4.47 19.91 9.83
CA ALA A 153 -4.66 19.89 11.28
C ALA A 153 -5.48 18.67 11.77
N GLN A 154 -6.30 18.10 10.89
CA GLN A 154 -7.07 16.90 11.18
C GLN A 154 -6.15 15.68 11.29
N PRO A 155 -6.33 14.80 12.29
CA PRO A 155 -5.60 13.53 12.36
C PRO A 155 -6.01 12.56 11.25
N ALA A 156 -5.07 11.73 10.77
CA ALA A 156 -5.34 10.76 9.69
C ALA A 156 -6.51 9.80 9.99
N VAL A 157 -6.60 9.32 11.24
CA VAL A 157 -7.69 8.42 11.67
C VAL A 157 -9.06 9.08 11.50
N ASP A 158 -9.18 10.36 11.86
CA ASP A 158 -10.43 11.11 11.71
C ASP A 158 -10.73 11.41 10.24
N PHE A 159 -9.70 11.77 9.48
CA PHE A 159 -9.82 11.98 8.04
C PHE A 159 -10.30 10.71 7.30
N LEU A 160 -9.77 9.53 7.65
CA LEU A 160 -10.22 8.25 7.10
C LEU A 160 -11.71 8.04 7.36
N ILE A 161 -12.14 8.20 8.62
CA ILE A 161 -13.54 8.01 9.03
C ILE A 161 -14.45 8.97 8.27
N ASP A 162 -14.12 10.27 8.26
CA ASP A 162 -14.94 11.31 7.65
C ASP A 162 -15.02 11.13 6.13
N SER A 163 -13.91 10.82 5.48
CA SER A 163 -13.84 10.61 4.03
C SER A 163 -14.65 9.39 3.59
N ILE A 164 -14.57 8.28 4.33
CA ILE A 164 -15.34 7.07 4.05
C ILE A 164 -16.84 7.32 4.26
N LYS A 165 -17.22 8.02 5.34
CA LYS A 165 -18.63 8.37 5.61
C LYS A 165 -19.22 9.31 4.55
N ALA A 166 -18.41 10.25 4.07
CA ALA A 166 -18.82 11.20 3.04
C ALA A 166 -18.96 10.55 1.65
N ASN A 167 -18.30 9.41 1.41
CA ASN A 167 -18.23 8.74 0.12
C ASN A 167 -18.53 7.22 0.27
N PRO A 168 -19.73 6.85 0.75
CA PRO A 168 -20.04 5.49 1.12
C PRO A 168 -19.98 4.55 -0.09
N ARG A 169 -19.15 3.51 0.00
CA ARG A 169 -18.86 2.49 -1.01
C ARG A 169 -18.13 3.01 -2.25
N GLU A 170 -17.54 4.20 -2.17
CA GLU A 170 -16.78 4.80 -3.27
C GLU A 170 -15.26 4.85 -3.00
N VAL A 171 -14.85 4.84 -1.72
CA VAL A 171 -13.43 4.96 -1.33
C VAL A 171 -12.71 3.62 -1.38
N THR A 172 -11.67 3.54 -2.21
CA THR A 172 -10.65 2.48 -2.15
C THR A 172 -9.45 2.97 -1.34
N ILE A 173 -9.00 2.18 -0.37
CA ILE A 173 -7.78 2.48 0.40
C ILE A 173 -6.62 1.73 -0.23
N LEU A 174 -5.58 2.45 -0.66
CA LEU A 174 -4.27 1.88 -0.99
C LEU A 174 -3.46 1.87 0.30
N ALA A 175 -3.38 0.70 0.93
CA ALA A 175 -2.65 0.49 2.17
C ALA A 175 -1.25 -0.03 1.85
N ILE A 176 -0.29 0.88 1.77
CA ILE A 176 1.09 0.61 1.36
C ILE A 176 2.10 0.80 2.50
N GLY A 177 1.61 1.05 3.72
CA GLY A 177 2.39 0.99 4.95
C GLY A 177 1.71 0.13 6.03
N PRO A 178 2.22 0.17 7.27
CA PRO A 178 1.62 -0.55 8.39
C PRO A 178 0.15 -0.16 8.67
N LEU A 179 -0.69 -1.15 8.98
CA LEU A 179 -2.15 -0.99 8.97
C LEU A 179 -2.74 -0.28 10.20
N THR A 180 -1.91 0.36 11.02
CA THR A 180 -2.27 0.97 12.30
C THR A 180 -3.37 2.03 12.17
N ASN A 181 -3.25 2.94 11.19
CA ASN A 181 -4.24 3.99 10.95
C ASN A 181 -5.61 3.40 10.62
N ILE A 182 -5.64 2.43 9.70
CA ILE A 182 -6.86 1.78 9.21
C ILE A 182 -7.51 0.98 10.35
N ALA A 183 -6.73 0.21 11.10
CA ALA A 183 -7.21 -0.55 12.26
C ALA A 183 -7.84 0.38 13.31
N LYS A 184 -7.18 1.50 13.65
CA LYS A 184 -7.73 2.48 14.59
C LYS A 184 -8.99 3.16 14.06
N ALA A 185 -9.06 3.50 12.77
CA ALA A 185 -10.25 4.08 12.17
C ALA A 185 -11.46 3.14 12.28
N MET A 186 -11.28 1.87 11.91
CA MET A 186 -12.31 0.84 12.00
C MET A 186 -12.72 0.52 13.44
N ARG A 187 -11.79 0.55 14.41
CA ARG A 187 -12.11 0.37 15.83
C ARG A 187 -12.87 1.57 16.41
N LYS A 188 -12.47 2.79 16.02
CA LYS A 188 -13.09 4.03 16.49
C LYS A 188 -14.49 4.24 15.89
N ALA A 189 -14.69 3.86 14.64
CA ALA A 189 -15.97 3.98 13.93
C ALA A 189 -16.29 2.69 13.16
N PRO A 190 -16.70 1.59 13.84
CA PRO A 190 -16.97 0.30 13.19
C PRO A 190 -18.02 0.37 12.07
N GLU A 191 -18.90 1.37 12.09
CA GLU A 191 -19.88 1.62 11.06
C GLU A 191 -19.30 1.98 9.69
N ILE A 192 -18.01 2.35 9.59
CA ILE A 192 -17.35 2.63 8.30
C ILE A 192 -16.99 1.37 7.53
N VAL A 193 -16.83 0.22 8.18
CA VAL A 193 -16.42 -1.05 7.55
C VAL A 193 -17.29 -1.40 6.33
N PRO A 194 -18.64 -1.43 6.41
CA PRO A 194 -19.48 -1.71 5.24
C PRO A 194 -19.57 -0.55 4.22
N LEU A 195 -18.95 0.59 4.50
CA LEU A 195 -18.88 1.76 3.63
C LEU A 195 -17.58 1.83 2.83
N ILE A 196 -16.57 1.00 3.13
CA ILE A 196 -15.35 0.95 2.35
C ILE A 196 -15.62 0.19 1.05
N LYS A 197 -15.23 0.77 -0.10
CA LYS A 197 -15.38 0.11 -1.41
C LYS A 197 -14.49 -1.12 -1.48
N GLN A 198 -13.21 -0.93 -1.16
CA GLN A 198 -12.17 -1.95 -1.21
C GLN A 198 -10.91 -1.49 -0.46
N ILE A 199 -10.11 -2.44 0.01
CA ILE A 199 -8.72 -2.20 0.42
C ILE A 199 -7.78 -2.98 -0.50
N ILE A 200 -6.74 -2.31 -0.99
CA ILE A 200 -5.66 -2.91 -1.78
C ILE A 200 -4.37 -2.75 -0.96
N TYR A 201 -3.82 -3.88 -0.53
CA TYR A 201 -2.61 -3.92 0.29
C TYR A 201 -1.36 -4.09 -0.56
N MET A 202 -0.30 -3.34 -0.28
CA MET A 202 1.05 -3.86 -0.42
C MET A 202 1.42 -4.45 0.94
N GLY A 203 1.64 -5.76 0.99
CA GLY A 203 2.08 -6.41 2.21
C GLY A 203 1.78 -7.90 2.24
N GLY A 204 2.35 -8.57 3.24
CA GLY A 204 2.29 -10.02 3.38
C GLY A 204 3.25 -10.78 2.46
N ALA A 205 3.59 -11.99 2.90
CA ALA A 205 4.37 -12.99 2.17
C ALA A 205 3.64 -14.33 2.31
N VAL A 206 2.64 -14.56 1.45
CA VAL A 206 1.60 -15.57 1.71
C VAL A 206 2.11 -16.99 1.45
N HIS A 207 2.84 -17.18 0.33
CA HIS A 207 3.42 -18.47 -0.06
C HIS A 207 4.92 -18.39 -0.34
N VAL A 208 5.56 -17.31 0.09
CA VAL A 208 6.99 -17.06 -0.05
C VAL A 208 7.59 -16.63 1.29
N PRO A 209 8.93 -16.68 1.46
CA PRO A 209 9.57 -16.11 2.65
C PRO A 209 9.29 -14.62 2.81
N GLY A 210 9.34 -14.14 4.06
CA GLY A 210 9.28 -12.72 4.37
C GLY A 210 10.56 -11.95 4.02
N ASN A 211 10.51 -10.62 4.13
CA ASN A 211 11.66 -9.72 3.90
C ASN A 211 12.26 -9.19 5.21
N THR A 212 11.47 -8.81 6.21
CA THR A 212 11.98 -8.35 7.51
C THR A 212 12.38 -9.48 8.44
N THR A 213 11.52 -10.51 8.50
CA THR A 213 11.88 -11.80 9.09
C THR A 213 11.74 -12.85 8.01
N LYS A 214 12.26 -14.06 8.24
CA LYS A 214 12.08 -15.16 7.27
C LYS A 214 10.62 -15.53 7.03
N LEU A 215 9.72 -15.13 7.95
CA LEU A 215 8.31 -15.51 7.93
C LEU A 215 7.36 -14.35 7.67
N ALA A 216 7.81 -13.10 7.84
CA ALA A 216 6.94 -11.94 7.84
C ALA A 216 7.46 -10.84 6.90
N GLU A 217 6.52 -10.27 6.16
CA GLU A 217 6.72 -9.07 5.36
C GLU A 217 6.66 -7.82 6.26
N PHE A 218 7.47 -6.81 5.94
CA PHE A 218 7.69 -5.61 6.73
C PHE A 218 6.43 -4.91 7.23
N ASN A 219 5.51 -4.50 6.35
CA ASN A 219 4.33 -3.71 6.73
C ASN A 219 3.43 -4.47 7.71
N TRP A 220 3.23 -5.77 7.48
CA TRP A 220 2.42 -6.61 8.37
C TRP A 220 3.17 -7.01 9.64
N TRP A 221 4.50 -7.15 9.57
CA TRP A 221 5.37 -7.36 10.73
C TRP A 221 5.45 -6.12 11.62
N PHE A 222 5.43 -4.91 11.06
CA PHE A 222 5.55 -3.66 11.82
C PHE A 222 4.38 -3.48 12.79
N ASP A 223 3.16 -3.88 12.39
CA ASP A 223 2.00 -3.90 13.28
C ASP A 223 1.11 -5.15 13.03
N PRO A 224 1.49 -6.32 13.59
CA PRO A 224 0.80 -7.59 13.33
C PRO A 224 -0.62 -7.62 13.87
N GLU A 225 -0.88 -6.96 15.01
CA GLU A 225 -2.23 -6.84 15.57
C GLU A 225 -3.13 -6.05 14.62
N ALA A 226 -2.66 -4.90 14.12
CA ALA A 226 -3.41 -4.10 13.15
C ALA A 226 -3.67 -4.90 11.87
N ALA A 227 -2.64 -5.58 11.35
CA ALA A 227 -2.77 -6.37 10.14
C ALA A 227 -3.77 -7.52 10.31
N GLN A 228 -3.64 -8.32 11.38
CA GLN A 228 -4.59 -9.39 11.70
C GLN A 228 -6.02 -8.85 11.82
N TYR A 229 -6.21 -7.73 12.51
CA TYR A 229 -7.53 -7.14 12.70
C TYR A 229 -8.16 -6.70 11.37
N VAL A 230 -7.40 -6.02 10.51
CA VAL A 230 -7.88 -5.44 9.26
C VAL A 230 -8.16 -6.51 8.21
N VAL A 231 -7.28 -7.51 8.02
CA VAL A 231 -7.49 -8.56 7.01
C VAL A 231 -8.72 -9.43 7.29
N ARG A 232 -9.12 -9.51 8.57
CA ARG A 232 -10.34 -10.21 9.01
C ARG A 232 -11.62 -9.41 8.83
N GLN A 233 -11.56 -8.12 8.49
CA GLN A 233 -12.77 -7.30 8.32
C GLN A 233 -13.51 -7.64 7.03
N PRO A 234 -14.86 -7.66 7.03
CA PRO A 234 -15.72 -7.99 5.89
C PRO A 234 -15.76 -6.87 4.83
N VAL A 235 -14.60 -6.48 4.32
CA VAL A 235 -14.40 -5.52 3.23
C VAL A 235 -13.90 -6.29 2.00
N PRO A 236 -14.29 -5.91 0.77
CA PRO A 236 -13.61 -6.39 -0.42
C PRO A 236 -12.11 -6.09 -0.36
N GLN A 237 -11.28 -7.10 -0.58
CA GLN A 237 -9.84 -7.00 -0.32
C GLN A 237 -9.03 -7.62 -1.46
N VAL A 238 -7.92 -6.94 -1.79
CA VAL A 238 -6.84 -7.46 -2.64
C VAL A 238 -5.54 -7.29 -1.89
N VAL A 239 -4.74 -8.34 -1.84
CA VAL A 239 -3.35 -8.27 -1.38
C VAL A 239 -2.41 -8.42 -2.58
N VAL A 240 -1.42 -7.53 -2.64
CA VAL A 240 -0.29 -7.54 -3.57
C VAL A 240 0.96 -7.88 -2.73
N PRO A 241 1.17 -9.17 -2.42
CA PRO A 241 2.20 -9.61 -1.47
C PRO A 241 3.57 -9.77 -2.13
N LEU A 242 4.59 -10.12 -1.32
CA LEU A 242 5.91 -10.52 -1.79
C LEU A 242 5.87 -11.63 -2.86
N ASP A 243 4.83 -12.49 -2.85
CA ASP A 243 4.64 -13.54 -3.86
C ASP A 243 4.72 -13.00 -5.30
N VAL A 244 4.23 -11.77 -5.54
CA VAL A 244 4.25 -11.13 -6.84
C VAL A 244 5.25 -9.99 -6.91
N THR A 245 5.36 -9.17 -5.86
CA THR A 245 6.13 -7.92 -5.95
C THR A 245 7.64 -8.18 -6.10
N ASP A 246 8.16 -9.26 -5.50
CA ASP A 246 9.57 -9.66 -5.65
C ASP A 246 9.90 -10.22 -7.04
N THR A 247 8.90 -10.34 -7.91
CA THR A 247 9.08 -10.68 -9.32
C THR A 247 9.14 -9.46 -10.24
N VAL A 248 8.87 -8.25 -9.72
CA VAL A 248 8.79 -6.99 -10.47
C VAL A 248 9.94 -6.07 -10.09
N LEU A 249 11.09 -6.32 -10.71
CA LEU A 249 12.35 -5.65 -10.39
C LEU A 249 12.60 -4.43 -11.27
N LEU A 250 12.84 -3.28 -10.65
CA LEU A 250 13.46 -2.14 -11.32
C LEU A 250 14.89 -2.53 -11.70
N THR A 251 15.19 -2.52 -12.99
CA THR A 251 16.51 -2.87 -13.54
C THR A 251 17.23 -1.63 -14.07
N THR A 252 18.55 -1.69 -14.20
CA THR A 252 19.36 -0.59 -14.76
C THR A 252 18.85 -0.07 -16.11
N PRO A 253 18.44 -0.91 -17.10
CA PRO A 253 17.84 -0.40 -18.32
C PRO A 253 16.57 0.45 -18.09
N ILE A 254 15.71 0.07 -17.15
CA ILE A 254 14.49 0.83 -16.81
C ILE A 254 14.85 2.10 -16.05
N TYR A 255 15.72 2.01 -15.05
CA TYR A 255 16.26 3.16 -14.33
C TYR A 255 16.81 4.22 -15.30
N ASN A 256 17.58 3.80 -16.31
CA ASN A 256 18.17 4.71 -17.30
C ASN A 256 17.12 5.43 -18.15
N ARG A 257 15.97 4.81 -18.43
CA ARG A 257 14.86 5.48 -19.15
C ARG A 257 14.31 6.67 -18.36
N ILE A 258 14.40 6.65 -17.03
CA ILE A 258 13.88 7.70 -16.13
C ILE A 258 15.00 8.69 -15.77
N ALA A 259 16.08 8.20 -15.17
CA ALA A 259 17.17 9.01 -14.62
C ALA A 259 18.01 9.72 -15.70
N HIS A 260 18.12 9.11 -16.89
CA HIS A 260 18.87 9.63 -18.03
C HIS A 260 18.00 9.75 -19.30
N GLY A 261 16.68 9.83 -19.11
CA GLY A 261 15.74 10.07 -20.20
C GLY A 261 15.94 11.44 -20.86
N ALA A 262 15.22 11.68 -21.97
CA ALA A 262 15.40 12.89 -22.78
C ALA A 262 15.05 14.21 -22.05
N ARG A 263 14.30 14.16 -20.95
CA ARG A 263 13.87 15.32 -20.17
C ARG A 263 14.19 15.14 -18.69
N THR A 264 14.92 16.11 -18.12
CA THR A 264 15.06 16.23 -16.66
C THR A 264 13.87 17.00 -16.10
N THR A 265 13.18 16.42 -15.13
CA THR A 265 12.12 17.04 -14.33
C THR A 265 12.55 17.04 -12.85
N ALA A 266 11.83 17.74 -11.98
CA ALA A 266 12.13 17.67 -10.54
C ALA A 266 12.00 16.23 -10.00
N VAL A 267 11.05 15.45 -10.54
CA VAL A 267 10.88 14.03 -10.20
C VAL A 267 12.05 13.20 -10.71
N THR A 268 12.42 13.28 -12.00
CA THR A 268 13.50 12.42 -12.53
C THR A 268 14.86 12.77 -11.93
N LYS A 269 15.08 14.05 -11.59
CA LYS A 269 16.24 14.48 -10.80
C LYS A 269 16.26 13.81 -9.42
N GLN A 270 15.15 13.90 -8.67
CA GLN A 270 15.08 13.29 -7.34
C GLN A 270 15.22 11.77 -7.40
N PHE A 271 14.59 11.14 -8.39
CA PHE A 271 14.69 9.70 -8.64
C PHE A 271 16.16 9.29 -8.84
N LYS A 272 16.90 10.02 -9.70
CA LYS A 272 18.33 9.78 -9.91
C LYS A 272 19.17 9.98 -8.63
N GLU A 273 18.90 11.04 -7.86
CA GLU A 273 19.64 11.34 -6.62
C GLU A 273 19.45 10.26 -5.55
N VAL A 274 18.27 9.64 -5.47
CA VAL A 274 17.97 8.60 -4.48
C VAL A 274 18.36 7.21 -4.99
N MET A 275 17.96 6.84 -6.20
CA MET A 275 18.14 5.50 -6.75
C MET A 275 19.53 5.24 -7.32
N GLY A 276 20.20 6.28 -7.80
CA GLY A 276 21.53 6.17 -8.38
C GLY A 276 22.59 5.61 -7.42
N PRO A 277 22.78 6.20 -6.22
CA PRO A 277 23.67 5.63 -5.20
C PRO A 277 23.06 4.43 -4.47
N GLY A 278 21.73 4.27 -4.49
CA GLY A 278 21.02 3.23 -3.76
C GLY A 278 21.02 3.45 -2.24
N PHE A 279 20.19 2.71 -1.51
CA PHE A 279 19.97 2.92 -0.07
C PHE A 279 21.11 2.44 0.82
N ASN A 280 21.96 1.53 0.33
CA ASN A 280 23.10 0.97 1.05
C ASN A 280 24.45 1.39 0.43
N GLY A 281 24.46 2.40 -0.44
CA GLY A 281 25.64 2.85 -1.18
C GLY A 281 26.01 1.99 -2.39
N ILE A 282 25.21 0.97 -2.70
CA ILE A 282 25.24 0.23 -3.97
C ILE A 282 23.91 0.52 -4.68
N GLY A 283 23.98 1.15 -5.84
CA GLY A 283 22.79 1.53 -6.62
C GLY A 283 23.06 1.53 -8.12
N PHE A 284 22.08 2.01 -8.89
CA PHE A 284 22.09 1.90 -10.35
C PHE A 284 23.23 2.66 -11.05
N GLU A 285 23.82 3.68 -10.43
CA GLU A 285 25.01 4.37 -10.99
C GLU A 285 26.32 3.65 -10.65
N GLY A 286 26.31 2.76 -9.64
CA GLY A 286 27.50 2.03 -9.16
C GLY A 286 27.61 0.60 -9.66
N ASP A 287 26.49 -0.07 -9.95
CA ASP A 287 26.44 -1.45 -10.43
C ASP A 287 25.42 -1.62 -11.56
N PRO A 288 25.84 -1.98 -12.79
CA PRO A 288 24.94 -2.16 -13.92
C PRO A 288 23.98 -3.35 -13.78
N ASN A 289 24.26 -4.30 -12.89
CA ASN A 289 23.39 -5.44 -12.59
C ASN A 289 22.49 -5.20 -11.36
N TYR A 290 22.56 -4.01 -10.77
CA TYR A 290 21.71 -3.67 -9.64
C TYR A 290 20.24 -3.80 -10.00
N THR A 291 19.47 -4.32 -9.06
CA THR A 291 18.02 -4.40 -9.15
C THR A 291 17.43 -3.97 -7.82
N LEU A 292 16.21 -3.44 -7.87
CA LEU A 292 15.49 -2.99 -6.69
C LEU A 292 14.02 -3.36 -6.82
N ASN A 293 13.41 -3.80 -5.72
CA ASN A 293 11.96 -3.97 -5.64
C ASN A 293 11.27 -2.61 -5.57
N ILE A 294 10.09 -2.50 -6.17
CA ILE A 294 9.27 -1.28 -6.17
C ILE A 294 7.84 -1.63 -5.74
N TRP A 295 7.73 -2.15 -4.52
CA TRP A 295 6.61 -2.92 -4.03
C TRP A 295 5.27 -2.18 -4.15
N ASP A 296 5.22 -0.95 -3.64
CA ASP A 296 3.96 -0.19 -3.49
C ASP A 296 3.29 0.11 -4.83
N THR A 297 4.10 0.40 -5.84
CA THR A 297 3.67 0.91 -7.15
C THR A 297 2.77 -0.08 -7.92
N LEU A 298 2.82 -1.36 -7.59
CA LEU A 298 1.95 -2.37 -8.19
C LEU A 298 0.49 -2.19 -7.73
N THR A 299 0.25 -1.66 -6.52
CA THR A 299 -1.11 -1.48 -5.99
C THR A 299 -1.91 -0.46 -6.81
N ILE A 300 -1.27 0.66 -7.19
CA ILE A 300 -1.92 1.68 -8.01
C ILE A 300 -2.05 1.24 -9.48
N ALA A 301 -1.10 0.47 -10.00
CA ALA A 301 -1.25 -0.14 -11.32
C ALA A 301 -2.45 -1.09 -11.34
N TYR A 302 -2.56 -1.98 -10.33
CA TYR A 302 -3.71 -2.87 -10.17
C TYR A 302 -5.04 -2.13 -10.03
N LEU A 303 -5.07 -1.03 -9.26
CA LEU A 303 -6.26 -0.18 -9.12
C LEU A 303 -6.75 0.35 -10.48
N ILE A 304 -5.83 0.87 -11.30
CA ILE A 304 -6.16 1.47 -12.59
C ILE A 304 -6.60 0.43 -13.60
N ASP A 305 -5.95 -0.73 -13.61
CA ASP A 305 -6.36 -1.87 -14.41
C ASP A 305 -6.03 -3.21 -13.72
N PRO A 306 -7.03 -3.90 -13.17
CA PRO A 306 -6.82 -5.21 -12.55
C PRO A 306 -6.22 -6.26 -13.49
N GLN A 307 -6.24 -6.07 -14.81
CA GLN A 307 -5.60 -6.97 -15.78
C GLN A 307 -4.07 -6.94 -15.75
N TYR A 308 -3.44 -5.97 -15.06
CA TYR A 308 -2.01 -6.06 -14.76
C TYR A 308 -1.72 -7.33 -13.94
N ALA A 309 -2.64 -7.76 -13.06
CA ALA A 309 -2.53 -9.05 -12.41
C ALA A 309 -2.94 -10.17 -13.37
N THR A 310 -1.96 -10.81 -13.99
CA THR A 310 -2.18 -11.91 -14.95
C THR A 310 -2.57 -13.23 -14.29
N GLU A 311 -2.33 -13.35 -12.98
CA GLU A 311 -2.77 -14.48 -12.18
C GLU A 311 -3.17 -13.99 -10.78
N VAL A 312 -4.39 -14.37 -10.36
CA VAL A 312 -4.98 -14.03 -9.07
C VAL A 312 -5.63 -15.28 -8.50
N SER A 313 -5.38 -15.59 -7.24
CA SER A 313 -6.13 -16.60 -6.49
C SER A 313 -7.13 -15.92 -5.56
N GLU A 314 -8.16 -16.66 -5.17
CA GLU A 314 -9.02 -16.25 -4.06
C GLU A 314 -8.75 -17.16 -2.87
N GLU A 315 -8.26 -16.58 -1.78
CA GLU A 315 -7.81 -17.31 -0.59
C GLU A 315 -8.34 -16.61 0.66
N TYR A 316 -8.41 -17.35 1.77
CA TYR A 316 -8.52 -16.73 3.08
C TYR A 316 -7.10 -16.42 3.55
N VAL A 317 -6.85 -15.21 4.01
CA VAL A 317 -5.54 -14.82 4.54
C VAL A 317 -5.71 -14.38 5.98
N ASP A 318 -4.79 -14.82 6.83
CA ASP A 318 -4.68 -14.39 8.21
C ASP A 318 -3.26 -13.95 8.52
N VAL A 319 -3.09 -13.24 9.64
CA VAL A 319 -1.77 -12.81 10.14
C VAL A 319 -1.60 -13.33 11.55
N VAL A 320 -0.42 -13.89 11.84
CA VAL A 320 -0.05 -14.28 13.20
C VAL A 320 0.25 -13.03 14.03
N ASP A 321 -0.58 -12.77 15.04
CA ASP A 321 -0.31 -11.79 16.09
C ASP A 321 0.19 -12.57 17.31
N ALA A 322 1.50 -12.63 17.45
CA ALA A 322 2.19 -13.35 18.52
C ALA A 322 3.41 -12.53 19.00
N PRO A 323 3.20 -11.38 19.67
CA PRO A 323 4.26 -10.49 20.10
C PRO A 323 5.40 -11.24 20.81
N GLY A 324 6.63 -11.01 20.36
CA GLY A 324 7.83 -11.62 20.95
C GLY A 324 8.15 -13.03 20.43
N GLN A 325 7.34 -13.60 19.55
CA GLN A 325 7.59 -14.91 18.93
C GLN A 325 8.19 -14.79 17.53
N ALA A 326 8.93 -15.83 17.12
CA ALA A 326 9.66 -15.83 15.84
C ALA A 326 8.77 -15.71 14.59
N ASN A 327 7.49 -16.03 14.72
CA ASN A 327 6.50 -16.01 13.65
C ASN A 327 5.52 -14.83 13.75
N ASN A 328 5.76 -13.84 14.61
CA ASN A 328 4.94 -12.64 14.66
C ASN A 328 4.92 -11.94 13.29
N GLY A 329 3.75 -11.48 12.85
CA GLY A 329 3.55 -10.87 11.53
C GLY A 329 3.50 -11.86 10.36
N GLN A 330 3.65 -13.17 10.58
CA GLN A 330 3.58 -14.16 9.50
C GLN A 330 2.17 -14.15 8.87
N SER A 331 2.10 -13.96 7.55
CA SER A 331 0.88 -14.17 6.77
C SER A 331 0.67 -15.65 6.45
N ILE A 332 -0.57 -16.12 6.56
CA ILE A 332 -0.93 -17.51 6.27
C ILE A 332 -2.11 -17.51 5.29
N GLY A 333 -1.92 -18.14 4.13
CA GLY A 333 -2.97 -18.39 3.15
C GLY A 333 -3.68 -19.74 3.36
N TYR A 334 -5.00 -19.75 3.22
CA TYR A 334 -5.84 -20.95 3.30
C TYR A 334 -6.73 -21.06 2.06
N ALA A 335 -6.74 -22.24 1.44
CA ALA A 335 -7.65 -22.56 0.33
C ALA A 335 -9.12 -22.71 0.77
N ALA A 336 -9.35 -23.03 2.04
CA ALA A 336 -10.66 -23.17 2.66
C ALA A 336 -10.69 -22.45 4.02
N GLN A 337 -11.87 -22.00 4.43
CA GLN A 337 -12.07 -21.32 5.70
C GLN A 337 -11.58 -22.21 6.86
N PRO A 338 -10.60 -21.76 7.67
CA PRO A 338 -10.13 -22.54 8.80
C PRO A 338 -11.19 -22.60 9.92
N ALA A 339 -11.10 -23.61 10.78
CA ALA A 339 -12.05 -23.84 11.88
C ALA A 339 -11.98 -22.79 13.01
N GLY A 340 -11.00 -21.88 12.97
CA GLY A 340 -10.76 -20.85 13.98
C GLY A 340 -11.49 -19.54 13.67
N ALA A 341 -10.74 -18.45 13.59
CA ALA A 341 -11.28 -17.13 13.30
C ALA A 341 -12.05 -17.13 11.98
N THR A 342 -13.19 -16.43 11.94
CA THR A 342 -13.91 -16.19 10.67
C THR A 342 -13.07 -15.25 9.82
N LEU A 343 -12.58 -15.75 8.69
CA LEU A 343 -11.75 -14.99 7.77
C LEU A 343 -12.60 -14.55 6.59
N GLN A 344 -12.08 -13.59 5.83
CA GLN A 344 -12.68 -13.15 4.58
C GLN A 344 -11.88 -13.70 3.42
N LYS A 345 -12.59 -14.15 2.40
CA LYS A 345 -11.96 -14.52 1.14
C LYS A 345 -11.52 -13.23 0.45
N MET A 346 -10.26 -13.15 0.06
CA MET A 346 -9.69 -12.01 -0.64
C MET A 346 -8.93 -12.47 -1.88
N LYS A 347 -8.66 -11.52 -2.77
CA LYS A 347 -7.83 -11.76 -3.94
C LYS A 347 -6.36 -11.66 -3.55
N VAL A 348 -5.57 -12.67 -3.89
CA VAL A 348 -4.11 -12.66 -3.72
C VAL A 348 -3.48 -12.63 -5.10
N VAL A 349 -2.77 -11.54 -5.43
CA VAL A 349 -2.09 -11.41 -6.72
C VAL A 349 -0.87 -12.33 -6.75
N LYS A 350 -0.72 -13.12 -7.81
CA LYS A 350 0.35 -14.13 -7.96
C LYS A 350 1.33 -13.83 -9.08
N LYS A 351 0.87 -13.19 -10.16
CA LYS A 351 1.70 -12.77 -11.29
C LYS A 351 1.25 -11.43 -11.81
N PHE A 352 2.21 -10.69 -12.37
CA PHE A 352 2.00 -9.36 -12.93
C PHE A 352 2.52 -9.28 -14.36
N ASP A 353 1.89 -8.44 -15.19
CA ASP A 353 2.43 -8.07 -16.51
C ASP A 353 3.51 -7.00 -16.33
N ASN A 354 4.74 -7.45 -16.04
CA ASN A 354 5.87 -6.58 -15.74
C ASN A 354 6.19 -5.64 -16.91
N ALA A 355 6.13 -6.14 -18.15
CA ALA A 355 6.48 -5.34 -19.33
C ALA A 355 5.49 -4.18 -19.50
N ARG A 356 4.19 -4.48 -19.45
CA ARG A 356 3.14 -3.46 -19.52
C ARG A 356 3.21 -2.50 -18.34
N PHE A 357 3.51 -3.01 -17.14
CA PHE A 357 3.64 -2.19 -15.95
C PHE A 357 4.78 -1.18 -16.09
N PHE A 358 5.96 -1.61 -16.56
CA PHE A 358 7.09 -0.70 -16.69
C PHE A 358 6.91 0.37 -17.77
N GLU A 359 6.09 0.12 -18.80
CA GLU A 359 5.69 1.18 -19.73
C GLU A 359 4.85 2.26 -19.04
N LEU A 360 3.87 1.88 -18.22
CA LEU A 360 3.08 2.83 -17.42
C LEU A 360 3.97 3.58 -16.42
N TYR A 361 4.80 2.84 -15.69
CA TYR A 361 5.68 3.37 -14.66
C TYR A 361 6.66 4.41 -15.24
N VAL A 362 7.39 4.07 -16.31
CA VAL A 362 8.33 5.01 -16.95
C VAL A 362 7.61 6.23 -17.51
N ASP A 363 6.45 6.05 -18.16
CA ASP A 363 5.65 7.18 -18.64
C ASP A 363 5.29 8.13 -17.49
N LEU A 364 4.63 7.63 -16.44
CA LEU A 364 4.18 8.47 -15.33
C LEU A 364 5.33 9.19 -14.61
N LEU A 365 6.47 8.52 -14.37
CA LEU A 365 7.60 9.14 -13.67
C LEU A 365 8.36 10.18 -14.52
N THR A 366 8.23 10.16 -15.84
CA THR A 366 8.97 11.07 -16.75
C THR A 366 8.15 12.25 -17.26
N ARG A 367 6.85 12.29 -16.94
CA ARG A 367 5.96 13.37 -17.31
C ARG A 367 6.35 14.73 -16.68
N PRO A 368 5.97 15.85 -17.32
CA PRO A 368 6.25 17.18 -16.80
C PRO A 368 5.74 17.39 -15.38
N VAL A 369 6.53 18.12 -14.60
CA VAL A 369 6.16 18.68 -13.29
C VAL A 369 6.73 20.11 -13.19
N PRO A 370 6.12 21.04 -12.42
CA PRO A 370 4.89 20.85 -11.65
C PRO A 370 3.69 20.53 -12.54
N ILE A 371 2.78 19.71 -12.02
CA ILE A 371 1.52 19.39 -12.68
C ILE A 371 0.69 20.69 -12.74
N PRO A 372 0.20 21.08 -13.94
CA PRO A 372 -0.49 22.35 -14.14
C PRO A 372 -1.79 22.47 -13.33
#